data_AF-A0A7C4ZTY4-F1
#
_entry.id   AF-A0A7C4ZTY4-F1
#
_cell.length_a   1.000
_cell.length_b   1.000
_cell.length_c   1.000
_cell.angle_alpha   90.00
_cell.angle_beta   90.00
_cell.angle_gamma   90.00
#
_symmetry.space_group_name_H-M   'P 1'
#
loop_
_entity.id
_entity.type
_entity.pdbx_description
1 polymer ?
#
loop_
_entity_poly.entity_id
_entity_poly.type
_entity_poly.pdbx_seq_one_letter_code
_entity_poly.pdbx_strand_id
1 'polypeptide(L)'
;MSSFPLAANLAAARDPQAPRARTEDEATTLAGGPVFLTVEELPNHFETPEAAEAAVPELYGSGLYELLWREGAWRVTMRYWRPAPPAPVARTGEAAAKKPLGHARTPEEARALLGAPAELAQEMMANRYIDHRQLMKRWGEWVKGGLAEIVETEGKFAVRITYWRPMHAPGVAAPLAPVERIELAERVLAPLKPDKPQAELDIGLFEDTAPENPNVVLVTEEGDGRFRGSD
;
A
#
# COMPACT_ATOMS: atom_id res chain seq x y z
N MET A 1 -16.58 -11.85 30.38
CA MET A 1 -15.86 -11.35 29.19
C MET A 1 -14.60 -10.68 29.66
N SER A 2 -13.45 -11.16 29.21
CA SER A 2 -12.14 -10.59 29.58
C SER A 2 -11.92 -9.26 28.85
N SER A 3 -11.38 -8.26 29.54
CA SER A 3 -10.98 -6.98 28.96
C SER A 3 -9.49 -7.00 28.69
N PHE A 4 -9.05 -6.65 27.49
CA PHE A 4 -7.64 -6.66 27.10
C PHE A 4 -7.06 -5.24 27.11
N PRO A 5 -5.79 -5.06 27.50
CA PRO A 5 -5.11 -3.77 27.42
C PRO A 5 -4.91 -3.36 25.96
N LEU A 6 -4.93 -2.06 25.70
CA LEU A 6 -4.66 -1.42 24.42
C LEU A 6 -3.27 -0.79 24.49
N ALA A 7 -2.34 -1.31 23.69
CA ALA A 7 -0.94 -0.88 23.75
C ALA A 7 -0.21 -1.12 22.43
N ALA A 8 0.87 -0.38 22.19
CA ALA A 8 1.68 -0.52 20.98
C ALA A 8 2.59 -1.78 20.97
N ASN A 9 2.88 -2.34 22.15
CA ASN A 9 3.74 -3.50 22.35
C ASN A 9 3.44 -4.18 23.70
N LEU A 10 3.99 -5.39 23.90
CA LEU A 10 3.83 -6.16 25.13
C LEU A 10 4.28 -5.42 26.40
N ALA A 11 5.35 -4.64 26.35
CA ALA A 11 5.84 -3.92 27.52
C ALA A 11 4.81 -2.88 28.00
N ALA A 12 4.25 -2.09 27.09
CA ALA A 12 3.19 -1.14 27.38
C ALA A 12 1.88 -1.83 27.76
N ALA A 13 1.58 -3.01 27.20
CA ALA A 13 0.37 -3.76 27.53
C ALA A 13 0.35 -4.23 29.00
N ARG A 14 1.53 -4.47 29.59
CA ARG A 14 1.69 -4.87 30.99
C ARG A 14 1.58 -3.72 31.99
N ASP A 15 1.48 -2.48 31.51
CA ASP A 15 1.22 -1.34 32.39
C ASP A 15 -0.19 -1.45 32.98
N PRO A 16 -0.36 -1.48 34.32
CA PRO A 16 -1.69 -1.50 34.95
C PRO A 16 -2.58 -0.31 34.55
N GLN A 17 -1.99 0.79 34.09
CA GLN A 17 -2.70 2.00 33.64
C GLN A 17 -3.03 1.97 32.14
N ALA A 18 -2.63 0.93 31.40
CA ALA A 18 -2.98 0.83 29.99
C ALA A 18 -4.51 0.83 29.82
N PRO A 19 -5.06 1.62 28.87
CA PRO A 19 -6.49 1.59 28.56
C PRO A 19 -6.94 0.16 28.25
N ARG A 20 -8.13 -0.23 28.67
CA ARG A 20 -8.65 -1.59 28.45
C ARG A 20 -9.94 -1.55 27.66
N ALA A 21 -10.11 -2.52 26.77
CA ALA A 21 -11.29 -2.69 25.94
C ALA A 21 -11.71 -4.17 25.91
N ARG A 22 -13.02 -4.42 25.92
CA ARG A 22 -13.60 -5.76 25.85
C ARG A 22 -13.84 -6.21 24.41
N THR A 23 -14.12 -5.26 23.53
CA THR A 23 -14.43 -5.52 22.11
C THR A 23 -13.48 -4.76 21.20
N GLU A 24 -13.42 -5.19 19.95
CA GLU A 24 -12.67 -4.49 18.89
C GLU A 24 -13.21 -3.07 18.67
N ASP A 25 -14.53 -2.87 18.72
CA ASP A 25 -15.16 -1.56 18.54
C ASP A 25 -14.76 -0.57 19.66
N GLU A 26 -14.76 -1.03 20.91
CA GLU A 26 -14.29 -0.24 22.05
C GLU A 26 -12.80 0.11 21.89
N ALA A 27 -11.97 -0.87 21.52
CA ALA A 27 -10.55 -0.68 21.32
C ALA A 27 -10.26 0.29 20.17
N THR A 28 -11.01 0.18 19.07
CA THR A 28 -10.92 1.05 17.88
C THR A 28 -11.29 2.49 18.24
N THR A 29 -12.36 2.66 19.02
CA THR A 29 -12.79 3.97 19.51
C THR A 29 -11.73 4.61 20.40
N LEU A 30 -11.14 3.84 21.32
CA LEU A 30 -10.07 4.32 22.21
C LEU A 30 -8.76 4.62 21.46
N ALA A 31 -8.42 3.84 20.44
CA ALA A 31 -7.21 3.99 19.65
C ALA A 31 -7.30 5.11 18.60
N GLY A 32 -8.52 5.55 18.27
CA GLY A 32 -8.77 6.47 17.15
C GLY A 32 -8.47 5.84 15.79
N GLY A 33 -8.60 4.52 15.65
CA GLY A 33 -8.22 3.82 14.42
C GLY A 33 -8.25 2.31 14.59
N PRO A 34 -8.04 1.56 13.50
CA PRO A 34 -8.13 0.10 13.51
C PRO A 34 -7.15 -0.52 14.51
N VAL A 35 -7.61 -1.56 15.18
CA VAL A 35 -6.84 -2.36 16.14
C VAL A 35 -6.92 -3.83 15.75
N PHE A 36 -5.99 -4.63 16.23
CA PHE A 36 -6.07 -6.08 16.10
C PHE A 36 -5.67 -6.76 17.41
N LEU A 37 -6.29 -7.91 17.69
CA LEU A 37 -5.93 -8.70 18.86
C LEU A 37 -4.60 -9.40 18.60
N THR A 38 -3.60 -9.05 19.40
CA THR A 38 -2.24 -9.62 19.32
C THR A 38 -2.02 -10.60 20.46
N VAL A 39 -1.25 -11.65 20.18
CA VAL A 39 -0.71 -12.57 21.19
C VAL A 39 0.81 -12.54 21.10
N GLU A 40 1.48 -12.09 22.15
CA GLU A 40 2.95 -12.03 22.22
C GLU A 40 3.49 -12.83 23.41
N GLU A 41 4.65 -13.44 23.21
CA GLU A 41 5.35 -14.23 24.23
C GLU A 41 6.20 -13.32 25.12
N LEU A 42 6.15 -13.58 26.43
CA LEU A 42 7.04 -12.95 27.39
C LEU A 42 8.47 -13.49 27.19
N PRO A 43 9.50 -12.67 27.45
CA PRO A 43 10.89 -13.07 27.20
C PRO A 43 11.40 -14.20 28.12
N ASN A 44 10.70 -14.47 29.21
CA ASN A 44 11.14 -15.46 30.20
C ASN A 44 10.63 -16.87 29.85
N HIS A 45 11.45 -17.86 30.15
CA HIS A 45 11.12 -19.29 30.04
C HIS A 45 11.22 -19.93 31.41
N PHE A 46 10.33 -20.89 31.68
CA PHE A 46 10.19 -21.50 32.99
C PHE A 46 10.33 -23.01 32.88
N GLU A 47 10.99 -23.62 33.87
CA GLU A 47 11.13 -25.08 33.95
C GLU A 47 9.83 -25.75 34.41
N THR A 48 9.04 -25.06 35.23
CA THR A 48 7.76 -25.57 35.76
C THR A 48 6.63 -24.53 35.66
N PRO A 49 5.35 -24.96 35.66
CA PRO A 49 4.21 -24.05 35.69
C PRO A 49 4.18 -23.14 36.92
N GLU A 50 4.62 -23.65 38.08
CA GLU A 50 4.61 -22.91 39.35
C GLU A 50 5.61 -21.75 39.31
N ALA A 51 6.76 -21.94 38.65
CA ALA A 51 7.73 -20.87 38.42
C ALA A 51 7.16 -19.78 37.50
N ALA A 52 6.36 -20.16 36.50
CA ALA A 52 5.67 -19.21 35.63
C ALA A 52 4.59 -18.42 36.39
N GLU A 53 3.81 -19.08 37.24
CA GLU A 53 2.78 -18.45 38.08
C GLU A 53 3.38 -17.49 39.11
N ALA A 54 4.50 -17.85 39.74
CA ALA A 54 5.21 -16.96 40.67
C ALA A 54 5.72 -15.68 39.97
N ALA A 55 6.15 -15.80 38.71
CA ALA A 55 6.64 -14.66 37.92
C ALA A 55 5.52 -13.81 37.31
N VAL A 56 4.35 -14.40 37.08
CA VAL A 56 3.15 -13.74 36.53
C VAL A 56 1.97 -14.11 37.42
N PRO A 57 1.74 -13.41 38.54
CA PRO A 57 0.68 -13.75 39.48
C PRO A 57 -0.74 -13.75 38.88
N GLU A 58 -0.95 -13.03 37.78
CA GLU A 58 -2.22 -12.97 37.04
C GLU A 58 -2.35 -14.06 35.95
N LEU A 59 -1.42 -15.03 35.90
CA LEU A 59 -1.38 -16.08 34.88
C LEU A 59 -2.71 -16.82 34.77
N TYR A 60 -3.33 -17.10 35.91
CA TYR A 60 -4.64 -17.71 36.00
C TYR A 60 -5.70 -16.70 36.46
N GLY A 61 -6.90 -16.77 35.87
CA GLY A 61 -8.07 -15.99 36.29
C GLY A 61 -8.28 -14.65 35.57
N SER A 62 -7.24 -14.01 35.03
CA SER A 62 -7.38 -12.75 34.27
C SER A 62 -7.90 -12.94 32.84
N GLY A 63 -7.61 -14.11 32.25
CA GLY A 63 -7.84 -14.39 30.83
C GLY A 63 -6.94 -13.59 29.89
N LEU A 64 -5.96 -12.84 30.42
CA LEU A 64 -4.98 -12.06 29.67
C LEU A 64 -3.79 -12.92 29.24
N TYR A 65 -3.41 -13.86 30.10
CA TYR A 65 -2.23 -14.68 29.92
C TYR A 65 -2.60 -16.11 29.56
N GLU A 66 -1.72 -16.76 28.80
CA GLU A 66 -1.78 -18.20 28.54
C GLU A 66 -0.42 -18.83 28.80
N LEU A 67 -0.46 -20.04 29.36
CA LEU A 67 0.73 -20.85 29.57
C LEU A 67 0.84 -21.89 28.43
N LEU A 68 1.98 -21.93 27.76
CA LEU A 68 2.26 -22.82 26.64
C LEU A 68 3.53 -23.62 26.91
N TRP A 69 3.55 -24.90 26.52
CA TRP A 69 4.75 -25.72 26.51
C TRP A 69 5.35 -25.75 25.11
N ARG A 70 6.58 -25.25 24.94
CA ARG A 70 7.26 -25.22 23.64
C ARG A 70 8.78 -25.22 23.81
N GLU A 71 9.46 -25.97 22.97
CA GLU A 71 10.93 -26.04 22.92
C GLU A 71 11.55 -26.45 24.28
N GLY A 72 10.88 -27.34 25.01
CA GLY A 72 11.38 -27.88 26.28
C GLY A 72 11.24 -26.94 27.48
N ALA A 73 10.48 -25.85 27.37
CA ALA A 73 10.21 -24.93 28.47
C ALA A 73 8.75 -24.43 28.47
N TRP A 74 8.28 -24.01 29.64
CA TRP A 74 7.03 -23.29 29.81
C TRP A 74 7.22 -21.83 29.43
N ARG A 75 6.31 -21.30 28.63
CA ARG A 75 6.33 -19.94 28.10
C ARG A 75 4.98 -19.29 28.38
N VAL A 76 5.00 -18.02 28.75
CA VAL A 76 3.78 -17.25 28.99
C VAL A 76 3.55 -16.34 27.81
N THR A 77 2.35 -16.38 27.22
CA THR A 77 1.92 -15.39 26.24
C THR A 77 0.87 -14.48 26.84
N MET A 78 0.73 -13.28 26.26
CA MET A 78 -0.25 -12.29 26.68
C MET A 78 -1.06 -11.81 25.48
N ARG A 79 -2.37 -11.72 25.66
CA ARG A 79 -3.30 -11.11 24.70
C ARG A 79 -3.52 -9.64 25.00
N TYR A 80 -3.43 -8.82 23.96
CA TYR A 80 -3.71 -7.39 24.08
C TYR A 80 -4.17 -6.80 22.74
N TRP A 81 -4.91 -5.70 22.78
CA TRP A 81 -5.25 -4.91 21.60
C TRP A 81 -4.04 -4.10 21.15
N ARG A 82 -3.67 -4.26 19.90
CA ARG A 82 -2.59 -3.49 19.30
C ARG A 82 -3.17 -2.51 18.27
N PRO A 83 -2.92 -1.19 18.39
CA PRO A 83 -3.22 -0.26 17.32
C PRO A 83 -2.48 -0.66 16.05
N ALA A 84 -3.20 -0.66 14.93
CA ALA A 84 -2.54 -0.81 13.64
C ALA A 84 -1.51 0.31 13.45
N PRO A 85 -0.37 0.01 12.83
CA PRO A 85 0.53 1.06 12.37
C PRO A 85 -0.25 1.98 11.41
N PRO A 86 0.12 3.28 11.31
CA PRO A 86 -0.50 4.19 10.37
C PRO A 86 -0.48 3.61 8.95
N ALA A 87 -1.65 3.51 8.33
CA ALA A 87 -1.78 2.93 7.00
C ALA A 87 -1.31 3.94 5.95
N PRO A 88 -0.70 3.47 4.85
CA PRO A 88 -0.27 4.34 3.75
C PRO A 88 -1.47 5.06 3.13
N VAL A 89 -1.25 6.30 2.70
CA VAL A 89 -2.27 7.13 2.03
C VAL A 89 -1.94 7.23 0.56
N ALA A 90 -2.82 6.73 -0.30
CA ALA A 90 -2.63 6.69 -1.75
C ALA A 90 -3.94 6.51 -2.52
N ARG A 91 -3.92 6.75 -3.83
CA ARG A 91 -5.09 6.53 -4.70
C ARG A 91 -5.33 5.07 -5.09
N THR A 92 -4.26 4.28 -5.12
CA THR A 92 -4.27 2.87 -5.54
C THR A 92 -3.39 2.05 -4.62
N GLY A 93 -3.65 0.75 -4.54
CA GLY A 93 -2.81 -0.16 -3.76
C GLY A 93 -1.35 -0.16 -4.23
N GLU A 94 -1.12 -0.06 -5.54
CA GLU A 94 0.25 0.00 -6.07
C GLU A 94 1.00 1.27 -5.63
N ALA A 95 0.32 2.42 -5.63
CA ALA A 95 0.91 3.67 -5.13
C ALA A 95 1.17 3.58 -3.62
N ALA A 96 0.25 2.99 -2.85
CA ALA A 96 0.42 2.76 -1.42
C ALA A 96 1.69 1.95 -1.12
N ALA A 97 1.97 0.92 -1.92
CA ALA A 97 3.12 0.04 -1.74
C ALA A 97 4.47 0.65 -2.18
N LYS A 98 4.47 1.59 -3.13
CA LYS A 98 5.69 2.13 -3.75
C LYS A 98 6.03 3.55 -3.29
N LYS A 99 5.07 4.46 -3.40
CA LYS A 99 5.25 5.90 -3.17
C LYS A 99 3.95 6.48 -2.57
N PRO A 100 3.65 6.16 -1.30
CA PRO A 100 2.49 6.75 -0.64
C PRO A 100 2.70 8.25 -0.44
N LEU A 101 1.60 9.01 -0.37
CA LEU A 101 1.61 10.44 -0.06
C LEU A 101 2.03 10.70 1.40
N GLY A 102 1.82 9.71 2.27
CA GLY A 102 2.12 9.74 3.68
C GLY A 102 1.49 8.52 4.37
N HIS A 103 1.42 8.57 5.70
CA HIS A 103 0.75 7.56 6.49
C HIS A 103 -0.23 8.23 7.46
N ALA A 104 -1.37 7.58 7.71
CA ALA A 104 -2.42 8.09 8.56
C ALA A 104 -3.03 6.96 9.40
N ARG A 105 -3.38 7.26 10.65
CA ARG A 105 -4.14 6.37 11.53
C ARG A 105 -5.64 6.69 11.48
N THR A 106 -5.99 7.96 11.33
CA THR A 106 -7.38 8.44 11.34
C THR A 106 -7.83 8.85 9.94
N PRO A 107 -9.16 8.82 9.67
CA PRO A 107 -9.70 9.37 8.42
C PRO A 107 -9.42 10.88 8.29
N GLU A 108 -9.33 11.62 9.39
CA GLU A 108 -8.99 13.05 9.42
C GLU A 108 -7.55 13.32 8.96
N GLU A 109 -6.58 12.54 9.45
CA GLU A 109 -5.19 12.60 9.00
C GLU A 109 -5.07 12.25 7.52
N ALA A 110 -5.77 11.20 7.08
CA ALA A 110 -5.78 10.81 5.67
C ALA A 110 -6.40 11.90 4.79
N ARG A 111 -7.48 12.53 5.25
CA ARG A 111 -8.12 13.67 4.57
C ARG A 111 -7.17 14.86 4.44
N ALA A 112 -6.35 15.14 5.47
CA ALA A 112 -5.37 16.22 5.41
C ALA A 112 -4.32 16.00 4.31
N LEU A 113 -3.89 14.74 4.11
CA LEU A 113 -2.94 14.37 3.06
C LEU A 113 -3.58 14.35 1.66
N LEU A 114 -4.80 13.83 1.54
CA LEU A 114 -5.50 13.69 0.26
C LEU A 114 -6.16 14.98 -0.23
N GLY A 115 -6.51 15.89 0.69
CA GLY A 115 -7.35 17.05 0.39
C GLY A 115 -8.81 16.70 0.06
N ALA A 116 -9.24 15.47 0.35
CA ALA A 116 -10.57 14.93 0.09
C ALA A 116 -10.97 13.96 1.21
N PRO A 117 -12.27 13.68 1.42
CA PRO A 117 -12.70 12.64 2.34
C PRO A 117 -12.02 11.31 2.03
N ALA A 118 -11.61 10.57 3.05
CA ALA A 118 -10.83 9.34 2.92
C ALA A 118 -11.63 8.13 3.42
N GLU A 119 -11.43 6.98 2.79
CA GLU A 119 -11.88 5.68 3.28
C GLU A 119 -10.72 4.71 3.37
N LEU A 120 -10.80 3.80 4.32
CA LEU A 120 -9.86 2.69 4.44
C LEU A 120 -10.28 1.60 3.46
N ALA A 121 -9.45 1.34 2.46
CA ALA A 121 -9.71 0.36 1.43
C ALA A 121 -8.78 -0.84 1.56
N GLN A 122 -9.27 -2.00 1.11
CA GLN A 122 -8.47 -3.19 0.93
C GLN A 122 -8.43 -3.57 -0.54
N GLU A 123 -7.23 -3.79 -1.07
CA GLU A 123 -7.04 -4.13 -2.49
C GLU A 123 -6.10 -5.30 -2.65
N MET A 124 -6.44 -6.21 -3.57
CA MET A 124 -5.60 -7.34 -3.92
C MET A 124 -4.53 -6.92 -4.92
N MET A 125 -3.28 -7.15 -4.56
CA MET A 125 -2.14 -6.88 -5.44
C MET A 125 -2.13 -7.85 -6.62
N ALA A 126 -1.79 -7.33 -7.80
CA ALA A 126 -1.75 -8.13 -9.04
C ALA A 126 -0.69 -9.26 -9.01
N ASN A 127 0.41 -9.06 -8.28
CA ASN A 127 1.48 -10.04 -8.18
C ASN A 127 1.05 -11.24 -7.34
N ARG A 128 1.16 -12.43 -7.94
CA ARG A 128 0.94 -13.71 -7.27
C ARG A 128 2.28 -14.43 -7.05
N TYR A 129 2.42 -15.06 -5.90
CA TYR A 129 3.62 -15.76 -5.47
C TYR A 129 3.35 -17.26 -5.43
N ILE A 130 4.31 -18.05 -5.88
CA ILE A 130 4.22 -19.51 -5.84
C ILE A 130 4.50 -20.01 -4.42
N ASP A 131 5.41 -19.35 -3.70
CA ASP A 131 5.86 -19.74 -2.38
C ASP A 131 5.56 -18.64 -1.36
N HIS A 132 4.96 -19.06 -0.24
CA HIS A 132 4.72 -18.23 0.93
C HIS A 132 6.01 -17.55 1.44
N ARG A 133 7.17 -18.22 1.35
CA ARG A 133 8.46 -17.65 1.76
C ARG A 133 8.86 -16.43 0.93
N GLN A 134 8.63 -16.47 -0.38
CA GLN A 134 8.93 -15.35 -1.27
C GLN A 134 8.02 -14.16 -0.98
N LEU A 135 6.74 -14.42 -0.73
CA LEU A 135 5.79 -13.40 -0.32
C LEU A 135 6.24 -12.75 0.98
N MET A 136 6.55 -13.54 2.02
CA MET A 136 6.98 -13.04 3.32
C MET A 136 8.31 -12.28 3.28
N LYS A 137 9.20 -12.61 2.34
CA LYS A 137 10.44 -11.83 2.15
C LYS A 137 10.14 -10.39 1.71
N ARG A 138 9.10 -10.18 0.91
CA ARG A 138 8.75 -8.86 0.36
C ARG A 138 7.72 -8.11 1.21
N TRP A 139 6.75 -8.82 1.77
CA TRP A 139 5.59 -8.24 2.44
C TRP A 139 5.54 -8.58 3.94
N GLY A 140 6.53 -9.30 4.47
CA GLY A 140 6.50 -9.80 5.84
C GLY A 140 6.35 -8.70 6.89
N GLU A 141 6.93 -7.52 6.68
CA GLU A 141 6.73 -6.38 7.60
C GLU A 141 5.30 -5.86 7.57
N TRP A 142 4.69 -5.78 6.39
CA TRP A 142 3.31 -5.33 6.23
C TRP A 142 2.33 -6.34 6.83
N VAL A 143 2.58 -7.63 6.63
CA VAL A 143 1.77 -8.72 7.20
C VAL A 143 1.88 -8.75 8.72
N LYS A 144 3.11 -8.68 9.27
CA LYS A 144 3.33 -8.62 10.73
C LYS A 144 2.73 -7.36 11.36
N GLY A 145 2.71 -6.26 10.61
CA GLY A 145 2.09 -5.01 11.03
C GLY A 145 0.57 -4.96 10.87
N GLY A 146 -0.07 -5.97 10.25
CA GLY A 146 -1.51 -5.95 10.00
C GLY A 146 -1.96 -5.02 8.87
N LEU A 147 -1.03 -4.45 8.08
CA LEU A 147 -1.34 -3.65 6.88
C LEU A 147 -1.54 -4.51 5.64
N ALA A 148 -1.18 -5.79 5.71
CA ALA A 148 -1.37 -6.73 4.62
C ALA A 148 -1.84 -8.09 5.14
N GLU A 149 -2.63 -8.76 4.31
CA GLU A 149 -3.12 -10.11 4.55
C GLU A 149 -2.74 -10.99 3.37
N ILE A 150 -2.38 -12.24 3.68
CA ILE A 150 -2.05 -13.25 2.69
C ILE A 150 -3.34 -13.96 2.31
N VAL A 151 -3.65 -13.97 1.02
CA VAL A 151 -4.83 -14.65 0.49
C VAL A 151 -4.38 -15.74 -0.47
N GLU A 152 -4.86 -16.96 -0.28
CA GLU A 152 -4.61 -18.05 -1.22
C GLU A 152 -5.65 -18.00 -2.35
N THR A 153 -5.15 -17.98 -3.59
CA THR A 153 -5.95 -17.91 -4.81
C THR A 153 -5.39 -18.90 -5.82
N GLU A 154 -6.18 -19.88 -6.26
CA GLU A 154 -5.80 -20.82 -7.33
C GLU A 154 -4.46 -21.54 -7.08
N GLY A 155 -4.19 -21.93 -5.83
CA GLY A 155 -2.94 -22.60 -5.44
C GLY A 155 -1.70 -21.69 -5.45
N LYS A 156 -1.88 -20.36 -5.50
CA LYS A 156 -0.85 -19.35 -5.35
C LYS A 156 -1.21 -18.38 -4.22
N PHE A 157 -0.22 -17.65 -3.72
CA PHE A 157 -0.41 -16.65 -2.68
C PHE A 157 -0.47 -15.24 -3.28
N ALA A 158 -1.51 -14.49 -2.95
CA ALA A 158 -1.63 -13.07 -3.24
C ALA A 158 -1.56 -12.26 -1.93
N VAL A 159 -1.35 -10.96 -2.07
CA VAL A 159 -1.35 -10.04 -0.93
C VAL A 159 -2.50 -9.07 -1.08
N ARG A 160 -3.33 -8.97 -0.06
CA ARG A 160 -4.34 -7.92 0.10
C ARG A 160 -3.78 -6.86 1.02
N ILE A 161 -3.63 -5.62 0.55
CA ILE A 161 -3.09 -4.52 1.36
C ILE A 161 -4.21 -3.58 1.80
N THR A 162 -4.01 -2.97 2.97
CA THR A 162 -4.90 -1.97 3.55
C THR A 162 -4.28 -0.59 3.43
N TYR A 163 -5.01 0.37 2.89
CA TYR A 163 -4.52 1.74 2.68
C TYR A 163 -5.67 2.76 2.66
N TRP A 164 -5.36 4.03 2.92
CA TRP A 164 -6.34 5.12 2.80
C TRP A 164 -6.41 5.61 1.36
N ARG A 165 -7.62 5.67 0.81
CA ARG A 165 -7.89 6.22 -0.52
C ARG A 165 -8.95 7.32 -0.46
N PRO A 166 -8.96 8.25 -1.43
CA PRO A 166 -9.98 9.28 -1.46
C PRO A 166 -11.34 8.67 -1.80
N MET A 167 -12.36 8.98 -1.00
CA MET A 167 -13.74 8.70 -1.34
C MET A 167 -14.19 9.62 -2.48
N HIS A 168 -14.84 9.02 -3.47
CA HIS A 168 -15.46 9.75 -4.56
C HIS A 168 -16.75 9.05 -4.98
N ALA A 169 -17.68 9.82 -5.56
CA ALA A 169 -18.88 9.24 -6.13
C ALA A 169 -18.54 8.25 -7.25
N PRO A 170 -19.34 7.18 -7.45
CA PRO A 170 -19.17 6.28 -8.58
C PRO A 170 -19.14 7.06 -9.91
N GLY A 171 -18.14 6.80 -10.75
CA GLY A 171 -17.98 7.49 -12.04
C GLY A 171 -17.33 8.88 -12.00
N VAL A 172 -17.01 9.41 -10.81
CA VAL A 172 -16.32 10.70 -10.65
C VAL A 172 -14.91 10.47 -10.14
N ALA A 173 -13.89 10.91 -10.86
CA ALA A 173 -12.52 10.82 -10.39
C ALA A 173 -12.28 11.74 -9.18
N ALA A 174 -11.59 11.24 -8.15
CA ALA A 174 -11.24 12.04 -6.99
C ALA A 174 -10.31 13.22 -7.38
N PRO A 175 -10.50 14.42 -6.81
CA PRO A 175 -9.64 15.58 -7.06
C PRO A 175 -8.20 15.31 -6.61
N LEU A 176 -7.22 15.70 -7.43
CA LEU A 176 -5.78 15.49 -7.15
C LEU A 176 -5.36 16.12 -5.82
N ALA A 177 -4.62 15.34 -5.02
CA ALA A 177 -4.03 15.86 -3.79
C ALA A 177 -3.08 17.02 -4.12
N PRO A 178 -2.85 17.96 -3.18
CA PRO A 178 -1.98 19.10 -3.43
C PRO A 178 -0.60 18.72 -4.00
N VAL A 179 0.02 17.69 -3.44
CA VAL A 179 1.33 17.18 -3.89
C VAL A 179 1.25 16.59 -5.30
N GLU A 180 0.19 15.85 -5.61
CA GLU A 180 -0.01 15.26 -6.94
C GLU A 180 -0.23 16.34 -8.01
N ARG A 181 -0.88 17.45 -7.65
CA ARG A 181 -1.05 18.61 -8.55
C ARG A 181 0.29 19.26 -8.89
N ILE A 182 1.19 19.37 -7.91
CA ILE A 182 2.54 19.90 -8.11
C ILE A 182 3.33 18.95 -9.02
N GLU A 183 3.35 17.64 -8.71
CA GLU A 183 4.05 16.67 -9.55
C GLU A 183 3.51 16.62 -10.99
N LEU A 184 2.19 16.74 -11.16
CA LEU A 184 1.59 16.79 -12.49
C LEU A 184 2.00 18.07 -13.23
N ALA A 185 1.98 19.23 -12.56
CA ALA A 185 2.43 20.48 -13.16
C ALA A 185 3.90 20.41 -13.59
N GLU A 186 4.77 19.82 -12.77
CA GLU A 186 6.17 19.59 -13.12
C GLU A 186 6.33 18.67 -14.34
N ARG A 187 5.55 17.58 -14.41
CA ARG A 187 5.57 16.66 -15.56
C ARG A 187 5.05 17.30 -16.84
N VAL A 188 4.03 18.15 -16.74
CA VAL A 188 3.48 18.89 -17.89
C VAL A 188 4.47 19.92 -18.41
N LEU A 189 5.25 20.55 -17.52
CA LEU A 189 6.30 21.50 -17.88
C LEU A 189 7.60 20.83 -18.34
N ALA A 190 7.78 19.54 -18.06
CA ALA A 190 8.97 18.81 -18.48
C ALA A 190 9.01 18.69 -20.01
N PRO A 191 10.18 18.94 -20.65
CA PRO A 191 10.33 18.74 -22.09
C PRO A 191 9.96 17.30 -22.46
N LEU A 192 9.10 17.15 -23.47
CA LEU A 192 8.75 15.83 -23.99
C LEU A 192 10.02 15.14 -24.49
N LYS A 193 10.45 14.10 -23.78
CA LYS A 193 11.51 13.22 -24.27
C LYS A 193 10.87 12.26 -25.26
N PRO A 194 11.38 12.17 -26.49
CA PRO A 194 10.89 11.17 -27.42
C PRO A 194 11.27 9.80 -26.86
N ASP A 195 10.27 8.91 -26.73
CA ASP A 195 10.42 7.58 -26.14
C ASP A 195 11.37 6.68 -26.97
N LYS A 196 11.51 7.02 -28.25
CA LYS A 196 12.49 6.49 -29.21
C LYS A 196 12.96 7.63 -30.09
N PRO A 197 14.16 7.57 -30.69
CA PRO A 197 14.50 8.46 -31.79
C PRO A 197 13.33 8.50 -32.76
N GLN A 198 12.87 9.71 -33.11
CA GLN A 198 11.91 9.83 -34.20
C GLN A 198 12.52 9.07 -35.37
N ALA A 199 11.77 8.10 -35.92
CA ALA A 199 12.22 7.40 -37.11
C ALA A 199 12.64 8.46 -38.14
N GLU A 200 13.73 8.23 -38.86
CA GLU A 200 14.02 9.02 -40.05
C GLU A 200 12.77 8.91 -40.92
N LEU A 201 11.93 9.95 -40.85
CA LEU A 201 10.95 10.17 -41.87
C LEU A 201 11.84 10.50 -43.06
N ASP A 202 11.86 9.58 -44.01
CA ASP A 202 12.31 9.86 -45.36
C ASP A 202 11.27 10.82 -45.96
N ILE A 203 11.23 12.04 -45.42
CA ILE A 203 10.62 13.19 -46.06
C ILE A 203 11.57 13.46 -47.20
N GLY A 204 11.41 12.67 -48.26
CA GLY A 204 11.96 12.94 -49.56
C GLY A 204 11.50 14.34 -49.92
N LEU A 205 12.37 15.31 -49.64
CA LEU A 205 12.26 16.63 -50.21
C LEU A 205 12.53 16.39 -51.69
N PHE A 206 11.42 16.18 -52.40
CA PHE A 206 11.25 16.00 -53.82
C PHE A 206 12.43 16.55 -54.61
N GLU A 207 13.13 15.66 -55.33
CA GLU A 207 13.75 15.90 -56.63
C GLU A 207 14.61 14.68 -57.02
N ASP A 208 14.02 13.70 -57.69
CA ASP A 208 14.82 12.79 -58.52
C ASP A 208 15.23 13.57 -59.78
N THR A 209 16.47 14.07 -59.79
CA THR A 209 17.07 14.66 -61.01
C THR A 209 17.24 13.60 -62.08
N ALA A 210 16.82 13.90 -63.31
CA ALA A 210 16.99 13.01 -64.45
C ALA A 210 18.48 12.70 -64.67
N PRO A 211 18.90 11.42 -64.76
CA PRO A 211 20.31 11.05 -64.90
C PRO A 211 20.93 11.55 -66.22
N GLU A 212 20.11 11.93 -67.20
CA GLU A 212 20.57 12.40 -68.50
C GLU A 212 20.64 13.93 -68.63
N ASN A 213 20.08 14.70 -67.68
CA ASN A 213 20.20 16.16 -67.68
C ASN A 213 19.90 16.78 -66.28
N PRO A 214 20.91 17.25 -65.53
CA PRO A 214 20.74 17.73 -64.16
C PRO A 214 19.97 19.07 -64.02
N ASN A 215 19.60 19.72 -65.13
CA ASN A 215 18.81 20.95 -65.12
C ASN A 215 17.29 20.72 -65.33
N VAL A 216 16.83 19.47 -65.39
CA VAL A 216 15.42 19.14 -65.61
C VAL A 216 14.88 18.32 -64.44
N VAL A 217 13.88 18.86 -63.75
CA VAL A 217 13.13 18.19 -62.69
C VAL A 217 12.06 17.31 -63.32
N LEU A 218 12.08 16.01 -63.03
CA LEU A 218 11.01 15.09 -63.40
C LEU A 218 9.89 15.20 -62.36
N VAL A 219 8.86 16.00 -62.69
CA VAL A 219 7.63 16.01 -61.91
C VAL A 219 6.87 14.73 -62.24
N THR A 220 6.82 13.79 -61.30
CA THR A 220 5.90 12.66 -61.38
C THR A 220 4.47 13.20 -61.21
N GLU A 221 3.70 13.20 -62.29
CA GLU A 221 2.27 13.53 -62.26
C GLU A 221 1.52 12.57 -61.33
N GLU A 222 1.18 13.04 -60.13
CA GLU A 222 -0.08 12.72 -59.47
C GLU A 222 -0.66 14.01 -58.88
N GLY A 223 -1.52 14.66 -59.65
CA GLY A 223 -2.16 15.91 -59.25
C GLY A 223 -3.04 16.49 -60.35
N ASP A 224 -4.10 15.77 -60.73
CA ASP A 224 -5.17 16.31 -61.56
C ASP A 224 -5.78 17.55 -60.90
N GLY A 225 -5.64 18.69 -61.59
CA GLY A 225 -6.79 19.52 -61.83
C GLY A 225 -6.82 20.85 -61.08
N ARG A 226 -6.09 21.85 -61.60
CA ARG A 226 -6.57 23.21 -61.96
C ARG A 226 -5.41 24.20 -62.06
N PHE A 227 -4.98 24.49 -63.29
CA PHE A 227 -4.34 25.79 -63.57
C PHE A 227 -5.42 26.85 -63.74
N ARG A 228 -5.42 27.83 -62.85
CA ARG A 228 -6.15 29.09 -63.04
C ARG A 228 -5.32 30.01 -63.94
N GLY A 229 -5.98 30.54 -64.98
CA GLY A 229 -5.71 31.88 -65.48
C GLY A 229 -4.84 31.97 -66.72
N SER A 230 -5.50 31.95 -67.87
CA SER A 230 -5.16 32.75 -69.05
C SER A 230 -4.94 34.23 -68.70
N ASP A 231 -3.79 34.78 -69.04
CA ASP A 231 -3.56 35.81 -70.08
C ASP A 231 -2.05 36.05 -70.26
#